data_AF-W4RMM3-F1
#
_entry.id   AF-W4RMM3-F1
#
_cell.length_a   1.000
_cell.length_b   1.000
_cell.length_c   1.000
_cell.angle_alpha   90.00
_cell.angle_beta   90.00
_cell.angle_gamma   90.00
#
_symmetry.space_group_name_H-M   'P 1'
#
loop_
_entity.id
_entity.type
_entity.pdbx_description
1 polymer ?
#
loop_
_entity_poly.entity_id
_entity_poly.type
_entity_poly.pdbx_seq_one_letter_code
_entity_poly.pdbx_strand_id
1 'polypeptide(L)' 'MFAPSIMGMISFFIVLAVPISLVILLIWIYRMYKNSEIQVEQNKRIIELLEQFHGESSKEI' A
#
# COMPACT_ATOMS: atom_id res chain seq x y z
N MET A 1 3.15 -20.74 -42.24
CA MET A 1 2.74 -20.04 -41.00
C MET A 1 4.01 -19.80 -40.19
N PHE A 2 4.41 -18.54 -39.97
CA PHE A 2 5.63 -18.24 -39.19
C PHE A 2 5.29 -18.32 -37.71
N ALA A 3 5.84 -19.31 -37.00
CA ALA A 3 5.71 -19.40 -35.56
C ALA A 3 6.71 -18.45 -34.89
N PRO A 4 6.28 -17.62 -33.93
CA PRO A 4 7.20 -16.78 -33.19
C PRO A 4 8.17 -17.65 -32.38
N SER A 5 9.46 -17.28 -32.41
CA SER A 5 10.48 -17.97 -31.60
C SER A 5 10.25 -17.67 -30.12
N ILE A 6 10.70 -18.59 -29.26
CA ILE A 6 10.63 -18.42 -27.79
C ILE A 6 11.29 -17.10 -27.36
N MET A 7 12.42 -16.75 -27.97
CA MET A 7 13.12 -15.49 -27.71
C MET A 7 12.28 -14.27 -28.11
N GLY A 8 11.58 -14.33 -29.24
CA GLY A 8 10.67 -13.27 -29.67
C GLY A 8 9.49 -13.08 -28.72
N MET A 9 8.92 -14.18 -28.22
CA MET A 9 7.83 -14.13 -27.23
C MET A 9 8.30 -13.53 -25.90
N ILE A 10 9.46 -13.95 -25.39
CA ILE A 10 10.04 -13.40 -24.15
C ILE A 10 10.29 -11.90 -24.29
N SER A 11 10.90 -11.47 -25.41
CA SER A 11 11.16 -10.05 -25.65
C SER A 11 9.86 -9.24 -25.69
N PHE A 12 8.82 -9.76 -26.33
CA PHE A 12 7.50 -9.11 -26.38
C PHE A 12 6.89 -8.97 -24.98
N PHE A 13 6.95 -10.04 -24.17
CA PHE A 13 6.45 -10.00 -22.79
C PHE A 13 7.23 -9.01 -21.93
N ILE A 14 8.56 -8.93 -22.05
CA ILE A 14 9.36 -7.97 -21.28
C ILE A 14 8.97 -6.53 -21.66
N VAL A 15 8.88 -6.24 -22.95
CA VAL A 15 8.55 -4.89 -23.44
C VAL A 15 7.17 -4.43 -22.96
N LEU A 16 6.20 -5.33 -22.78
CA LEU A 16 4.87 -4.99 -22.25
C LEU A 16 4.79 -5.05 -20.73
N ALA A 17 5.29 -6.12 -20.11
CA ALA A 17 5.13 -6.38 -18.68
C ALA A 17 5.98 -5.43 -17.82
N VAL A 18 7.16 -5.03 -18.28
CA VAL A 18 8.02 -4.10 -17.52
C VAL A 18 7.37 -2.73 -17.34
N PRO A 19 6.94 -2.00 -18.39
CA PRO A 19 6.29 -0.70 -18.18
C PRO A 19 4.98 -0.80 -17.40
N ILE A 20 4.19 -1.84 -17.61
CA ILE A 20 2.94 -2.06 -16.85
C ILE A 20 3.24 -2.29 -15.36
N SER A 21 4.21 -3.15 -15.04
CA SER A 21 4.57 -3.44 -13.65
C SER A 21 5.15 -2.20 -12.95
N LEU A 22 5.92 -1.36 -13.65
CA LEU A 22 6.38 -0.08 -13.11
C LEU A 22 5.22 0.85 -12.75
N VAL A 23 4.22 1.00 -13.62
CA VAL A 23 3.04 1.83 -13.33
C VAL A 23 2.26 1.29 -12.14
N ILE A 24 2.04 -0.02 -12.08
CA ILE A 24 1.36 -0.66 -10.95
C ILE A 24 2.13 -0.43 -9.65
N LEU A 25 3.46 -0.57 -9.70
CA LEU A 25 4.33 -0.38 -8.54
C LEU A 25 4.29 1.06 -8.04
N LEU A 26 4.27 2.06 -8.92
CA LEU A 26 4.13 3.47 -8.53
C LEU A 26 2.77 3.75 -7.86
N ILE A 27 1.67 3.21 -8.42
CA ILE A 27 0.35 3.33 -7.81
C ILE A 27 0.34 2.67 -6.43
N TRP A 28 0.96 1.49 -6.31
CA TRP A 28 1.03 0.76 -5.04
C TRP A 28 1.83 1.53 -3.99
N ILE A 29 3.00 2.07 -4.33
CA ILE A 29 3.79 2.92 -3.43
C ILE A 29 2.97 4.12 -2.95
N TYR A 30 2.28 4.82 -3.87
CA TYR A 30 1.43 5.96 -3.51
C TYR A 30 0.32 5.57 -2.53
N ARG A 31 -0.37 4.45 -2.79
CA ARG A 31 -1.42 3.94 -1.90
C ARG A 31 -0.87 3.53 -0.54
N MET A 32 0.29 2.87 -0.50
CA MET A 32 0.96 2.48 0.75
C MET A 32 1.31 3.69 1.60
N TYR A 33 1.84 4.75 0.98
CA TYR A 33 2.13 6.00 1.66
C TYR A 33 0.85 6.63 2.25
N LYS A 34 -0.20 6.78 1.45
CA LYS A 34 -1.48 7.32 1.93
C LYS A 34 -2.11 6.50 3.05
N ASN A 35 -2.06 5.18 2.95
CA ASN A 35 -2.55 4.30 3.99
C ASN A 35 -1.73 4.42 5.28
N SER A 36 -0.42 4.65 5.17
CA SER A 36 0.44 4.86 6.33
C SER A 36 0.10 6.17 7.06
N GLU A 37 -0.15 7.27 6.34
CA GLU A 37 -0.61 8.54 6.95
C GLU A 37 -1.89 8.33 7.75
N ILE A 38 -2.87 7.63 7.16
CA ILE A 38 -4.15 7.34 7.81
C ILE A 38 -3.96 6.46 9.06
N GLN A 39 -3.11 5.43 8.98
CA GLN A 39 -2.83 4.57 10.14
C GLN A 39 -2.18 5.33 11.29
N VAL A 40 -1.27 6.28 11.00
CA VAL A 40 -0.65 7.11 12.05
C VAL A 40 -1.70 8.00 12.72
N GLU A 41 -2.58 8.63 11.95
CA GLU A 41 -3.67 9.46 12.48
C GLU A 41 -4.66 8.64 13.31
N GLN A 42 -5.04 7.46 12.84
CA GLN A 42 -5.89 6.54 13.59
C GLN A 42 -5.24 6.09 14.89
N ASN A 43 -3.95 5.76 14.89
CA ASN A 43 -3.23 5.36 16.09
C ASN A 43 -3.17 6.49 17.13
N LYS A 44 -2.97 7.74 16.70
CA LYS A 44 -3.05 8.90 17.60
C LYS A 44 -4.41 9.00 18.28
N ARG A 45 -5.49 8.90 17.50
CA ARG A 45 -6.86 8.92 18.04
C ARG A 45 -7.13 7.76 19.00
N ILE A 46 -6.61 6.57 18.70
CA ILE A 46 -6.73 5.42 19.62
C ILE A 46 -6.05 5.73 20.96
N ILE A 47 -4.84 6.30 20.94
CA ILE A 47 -4.13 6.68 22.16
C ILE A 47 -4.91 7.74 22.94
N GLU A 48 -5.39 8.80 22.28
CA GLU A 48 -6.19 9.86 22.92
C GLU A 48 -7.46 9.29 23.58
N LEU A 49 -8.16 8.37 22.91
CA LEU A 49 -9.33 7.72 23.47
C LEU A 49 -8.96 6.86 24.69
N LEU A 50 -7.87 6.09 24.61
CA LEU A 50 -7.41 5.26 25.72
C LEU A 50 -7.04 6.11 26.95
N GLU A 51 -6.38 7.25 26.75
CA GLU A 51 -6.06 8.19 27.83
C GLU A 51 -7.32 8.78 28.48
N GLN A 52 -8.32 9.15 27.67
CA GLN A 52 -9.62 9.64 28.18
C GLN A 52 -10.32 8.58 29.02
N PHE A 53 -10.45 7.35 28.52
CA PHE A 53 -11.04 6.24 29.26
C PHE A 53 -10.32 5.95 30.58
N HIS A 54 -8.98 5.96 30.58
CA HIS A 54 -8.21 5.72 31.81
C HIS A 54 -8.37 6.86 32.82
N GLY A 55 -8.38 8.11 32.36
CA GLY A 55 -8.59 9.29 33.20
C GLY A 55 -10.02 9.39 33.77
N GLU A 56 -11.03 8.98 33.01
CA GLU A 56 -12.42 8.89 33.48
C GLU A 56 -12.59 7.75 34.49
N SER A 57 -12.07 6.56 34.20
CA SER A 57 -12.08 5.42 35.13
C SER A 57 -11.38 5.73 36.46
N SER A 58 -10.38 6.62 36.47
CA SER A 58 -9.68 7.03 37.70
C SER A 58 -10.42 8.10 38.51
N LYS A 59 -11.42 8.78 37.93
CA LYS A 59 -12.23 9.81 38.63
C LYS A 59 -13.51 9.23 39.24
N GLU A 60 -13.94 8.06 38.80
CA GLU A 60 -15.11 7.34 39.33
C GLU A 60 -14.81 6.44 40.53
N ILE A 61 -13.52 6.26 40.90
CA ILE A 61 -13.05 5.52 42.09
C ILE A 61 -12.68 6.53 43.19
#